data_AF-A0A519U122-F1
#
_entry.id   AF-A0A519U122-F1
#
_cell.length_a   1.000
_cell.length_b   1.000
_cell.length_c   1.000
_cell.angle_alpha   90.00
_cell.angle_beta   90.00
_cell.angle_gamma   90.00
#
_symmetry.space_group_name_H-M   'P 1'
#
loop_
_entity.id
_entity.type
_entity.pdbx_description
1 polymer ?
#
loop_
_entity_poly.entity_id
_entity_poly.type
_entity_poly.pdbx_seq_one_letter_code
_entity_poly.pdbx_strand_id
1 'polypeptide(L)'
;MKTNLGLVVITCLLITLSFKPALAQNVLTIIEKDQDEKYLKNRDNKTLSDPSKVNKYFIDNNIVDINSTLIISINKQELVKQLGAEKKIGLTTQTEKLIDILNEVLKKQETQLIAAKAAHDAFKEDNISKVDFLARISGVASYYTDIFKADPRTEELVARLPGFDINTRFLQGVDIRLKEVYSQVASENKDTKLQFGGWILRGNQIVPIHINGFDNIPEQEYYTVQRWNIAPTEAQLAELKAAQALAKKNKDEGISLLKDMLHKEVMTTIDGLSSVISADITTIESEIAILGGVGNAIKQKTEDFVTQCNGVKSDAEDIVARYKNSANGNGLSDLIPALIKDIDNLKAKVSLLKASALSIVNDINALAPAVRTSAAKLTAALSKYRDLAVALFDSSGLKRIFEGYKFDVSVLEFTDKVLKFSLDELPSIVQLDLGTTGVRKSGDKIILKISTIDDHQRRANIETREIYMFQIAPHFESTVGLIFANPNGTTAIKNNFQMAPYFNLLLKGIWGSDHYRKRISRNTIWTYNLGLHVSTPDFDKDDIPELGVGGVLSLFNDNLQAGYAHNIYKNIGYFFFGFRIPIPSLNLGGGAQQR
;
A
#
# COMPACT_ATOMS: atom_id res chain seq x y z
N MET A 1 46.54 -13.75 47.04
CA MET A 1 46.41 -12.35 46.60
C MET A 1 45.22 -12.27 45.65
N LYS A 2 44.07 -11.75 46.12
CA LYS A 2 42.88 -11.51 45.28
C LYS A 2 43.03 -10.13 44.67
N THR A 3 43.58 -10.07 43.46
CA THR A 3 43.65 -8.83 42.68
C THR A 3 42.21 -8.38 42.38
N ASN A 4 41.91 -7.14 42.75
CA ASN A 4 40.61 -6.48 42.52
C ASN A 4 40.28 -6.45 41.02
N LEU A 5 39.54 -7.46 40.57
CA LEU A 5 38.96 -7.56 39.22
C LEU A 5 38.17 -6.28 38.88
N GLY A 6 37.56 -5.65 39.88
CA GLY A 6 36.80 -4.41 39.75
C GLY A 6 37.63 -3.18 39.36
N LEU A 7 38.94 -3.15 39.56
CA LEU A 7 39.77 -2.00 39.16
C LEU A 7 40.25 -2.09 37.71
N VAL A 8 40.42 -3.31 37.19
CA VAL A 8 40.84 -3.59 35.80
C VAL A 8 39.67 -3.39 34.81
N VAL A 9 38.43 -3.61 35.28
CA VAL A 9 37.19 -3.33 34.53
C VAL A 9 37.05 -1.83 34.19
N ILE A 10 37.52 -0.94 35.07
CA ILE A 10 37.28 0.52 34.99
C ILE A 10 38.08 1.20 33.87
N THR A 11 39.25 0.68 33.51
CA THR A 11 40.14 1.31 32.51
C THR A 11 39.86 0.85 31.08
N CYS A 12 39.25 -0.32 30.88
CA CYS A 12 39.04 -0.86 29.53
C CYS A 12 37.74 -0.39 28.84
N LEU A 13 36.78 0.11 29.61
CA LEU A 13 35.44 0.52 29.18
C LEU A 13 35.37 1.71 28.19
N LEU A 14 36.50 2.36 27.88
CA LEU A 14 36.54 3.73 27.31
C LEU A 14 36.98 3.86 25.84
N ILE A 15 37.16 2.78 25.08
CA ILE A 15 37.65 2.90 23.68
C ILE A 15 36.60 2.52 22.63
N THR A 16 36.09 3.58 21.97
CA THR A 16 35.33 3.68 20.71
C THR A 16 34.02 2.91 20.53
N LEU A 17 32.89 3.64 20.45
CA LEU A 17 31.63 3.13 19.88
C LEU A 17 30.84 4.26 19.19
N SER A 18 30.43 4.02 17.94
CA SER A 18 29.36 4.74 17.23
C SER A 18 28.23 3.74 16.99
N PHE A 19 27.11 3.82 17.70
CA PHE A 19 25.99 2.92 17.44
C PHE A 19 24.61 3.54 17.63
N LYS A 20 23.66 2.98 16.88
CA LYS A 20 22.26 3.37 16.74
C LYS A 20 21.35 2.48 17.61
N PRO A 21 20.21 3.01 18.10
CA PRO A 21 19.28 2.27 18.93
C PRO A 21 18.56 1.13 18.18
N ALA A 22 18.27 0.05 18.91
CA ALA A 22 17.50 -1.09 18.43
C ALA A 22 16.00 -0.75 18.33
N LEU A 23 15.48 -0.68 17.11
CA LEU A 23 14.03 -0.66 16.83
C LEU A 23 13.45 -2.04 17.15
N ALA A 24 12.16 -2.09 17.54
CA ALA A 24 11.41 -3.34 17.64
C ALA A 24 11.55 -4.14 16.33
N GLN A 25 12.02 -5.38 16.43
CA GLN A 25 12.36 -6.20 15.27
C GLN A 25 11.14 -7.01 14.83
N ASN A 26 10.92 -7.09 13.51
CA ASN A 26 9.96 -8.01 12.92
C ASN A 26 10.57 -9.43 12.89
N VAL A 27 9.74 -10.48 12.82
CA VAL A 27 10.20 -11.84 12.51
C VAL A 27 10.75 -11.89 11.09
N LEU A 28 10.07 -11.24 10.14
CA LEU A 28 10.52 -11.14 8.76
C LEU A 28 11.16 -9.77 8.52
N THR A 29 12.46 -9.76 8.24
CA THR A 29 13.15 -8.60 7.71
C THR A 29 13.30 -8.76 6.20
N ILE A 30 12.81 -7.80 5.43
CA ILE A 30 12.86 -7.81 3.96
C ILE A 30 13.84 -6.75 3.49
N ILE A 31 14.83 -7.17 2.71
CA ILE A 31 15.80 -6.27 2.08
C ILE A 31 15.64 -6.33 0.57
N GLU A 32 15.39 -5.19 -0.05
CA GLU A 32 15.26 -5.08 -1.51
C GLU A 32 16.65 -4.96 -2.16
N LYS A 33 16.93 -5.86 -3.11
CA LYS A 33 18.02 -5.77 -4.08
C LYS A 33 17.46 -5.28 -5.42
N ASP A 34 17.64 -4.00 -5.73
CA ASP A 34 17.30 -3.46 -7.06
C ASP A 34 18.28 -3.96 -8.13
N GLN A 35 17.84 -3.97 -9.40
CA GLN A 35 18.59 -4.48 -10.55
C GLN A 35 19.89 -3.69 -10.81
N ASP A 36 19.95 -2.42 -10.40
CA ASP A 36 21.14 -1.57 -10.55
C ASP A 36 22.13 -1.68 -9.37
N GLU A 37 21.85 -2.59 -8.44
CA GLU A 37 22.63 -2.88 -7.22
C GLU A 37 22.91 -1.66 -6.34
N LYS A 38 22.12 -0.57 -6.46
CA LYS A 38 22.30 0.64 -5.62
C LYS A 38 22.12 0.38 -4.13
N TYR A 39 21.42 -0.68 -3.74
CA TYR A 39 21.29 -1.08 -2.33
C TYR A 39 22.66 -1.44 -1.68
N LEU A 40 23.67 -1.81 -2.48
CA LEU A 40 25.04 -2.05 -2.02
C LEU A 40 25.82 -0.76 -1.83
N LYS A 41 25.29 0.44 -2.09
CA LYS A 41 26.07 1.67 -1.99
C LYS A 41 25.69 2.46 -0.75
N ASN A 42 26.69 2.85 0.05
CA ASN A 42 26.50 3.80 1.13
C ASN A 42 26.20 5.21 0.57
N ARG A 43 25.94 6.19 1.46
CA ARG A 43 25.70 7.60 1.07
C ARG A 43 26.87 8.23 0.27
N ASP A 44 28.07 7.66 0.37
CA ASP A 44 29.30 8.05 -0.33
C ASP A 44 29.62 7.13 -1.53
N ASN A 45 28.64 6.38 -2.02
CA ASN A 45 28.75 5.49 -3.18
C ASN A 45 29.72 4.30 -3.04
N LYS A 46 30.17 3.95 -1.83
CA LYS A 46 31.03 2.77 -1.60
C LYS A 46 30.21 1.49 -1.51
N THR A 47 30.65 0.46 -2.23
CA THR A 47 30.07 -0.89 -2.17
C THR A 47 30.17 -1.46 -0.75
N LEU A 48 29.06 -1.97 -0.25
CA LEU A 48 28.87 -2.47 1.10
C LEU A 48 28.88 -3.99 1.06
N SER A 49 29.85 -4.59 1.77
CA SER A 49 29.91 -6.03 2.01
C SER A 49 29.11 -6.47 3.25
N ASP A 50 28.52 -5.52 3.98
CA ASP A 50 27.88 -5.72 5.28
C ASP A 50 26.41 -5.26 5.25
N PRO A 51 25.44 -6.18 5.41
CA PRO A 51 24.01 -5.89 5.46
C PRO A 51 23.61 -4.82 6.50
N SER A 52 24.37 -4.69 7.59
CA SER A 52 24.10 -3.67 8.64
C SER A 52 24.36 -2.24 8.17
N LYS A 53 25.06 -2.08 7.04
CA LYS A 53 25.37 -0.79 6.43
C LYS A 53 24.44 -0.45 5.26
N VAL A 54 23.52 -1.36 4.89
CA VAL A 54 22.54 -1.15 3.82
C VAL A 54 21.70 0.08 4.13
N ASN A 55 21.42 0.87 3.09
CA ASN A 55 20.64 2.06 3.25
C ASN A 55 19.22 1.69 3.73
N LYS A 56 18.74 2.35 4.80
CA LYS A 56 17.42 2.12 5.42
C LYS A 56 16.25 2.19 4.45
N TYR A 57 16.43 2.78 3.27
CA TYR A 57 15.42 2.84 2.22
C TYR A 57 15.25 1.55 1.44
N PHE A 58 16.01 0.50 1.74
CA PHE A 58 15.88 -0.83 1.13
C PHE A 58 15.49 -1.89 2.16
N ILE A 59 15.17 -1.49 3.40
CA ILE A 59 14.89 -2.42 4.50
C ILE A 59 13.46 -2.21 4.97
N ASP A 60 12.69 -3.30 5.06
CA ASP A 60 11.32 -3.36 5.56
C ASP A 60 10.36 -2.34 4.92
N ASN A 61 10.57 -2.06 3.63
CA ASN A 61 9.66 -1.18 2.90
C ASN A 61 8.32 -1.85 2.63
N ASN A 62 7.27 -1.04 2.63
CA ASN A 62 5.94 -1.46 2.18
C ASN A 62 5.85 -1.52 0.65
N ILE A 63 6.85 -1.00 -0.07
CA ILE A 63 6.88 -0.87 -1.52
C ILE A 63 8.29 -1.24 -2.02
N VAL A 64 8.36 -2.07 -3.05
CA VAL A 64 9.61 -2.51 -3.71
C VAL A 64 9.52 -2.31 -5.21
N ASP A 65 10.66 -2.22 -5.90
CA ASP A 65 10.67 -2.19 -7.35
C ASP A 65 10.19 -3.52 -7.93
N ILE A 66 9.32 -3.47 -8.94
CA ILE A 66 8.66 -4.63 -9.54
C ILE A 66 9.59 -5.67 -10.20
N ASN A 67 10.83 -5.27 -10.49
CA ASN A 67 11.87 -6.14 -11.06
C ASN A 67 13.00 -6.44 -10.06
N SER A 68 12.83 -6.11 -8.77
CA SER A 68 13.83 -6.35 -7.74
C SER A 68 13.95 -7.83 -7.36
N THR A 69 14.95 -8.14 -6.54
CA THR A 69 15.07 -9.38 -5.78
C THR A 69 14.89 -9.05 -4.30
N LEU A 70 14.12 -9.83 -3.56
CA LEU A 70 13.94 -9.66 -2.12
C LEU A 70 14.83 -10.64 -1.36
N ILE A 71 15.63 -10.13 -0.44
CA ILE A 71 16.36 -10.92 0.54
C ILE A 71 15.52 -10.93 1.81
N ILE A 72 14.96 -12.08 2.15
CA ILE A 72 14.09 -12.26 3.30
C ILE A 72 14.90 -12.94 4.38
N SER A 73 15.03 -12.28 5.52
CA SER A 73 15.74 -12.78 6.70
C SER A 73 14.71 -13.09 7.79
N ILE A 74 14.74 -14.32 8.31
CA ILE A 74 13.90 -14.75 9.42
C ILE A 74 14.68 -14.61 10.72
N ASN A 75 14.23 -13.70 11.56
CA ASN A 75 14.79 -13.50 12.89
C ASN A 75 14.30 -14.60 13.84
N LYS A 76 15.09 -15.66 13.98
CA LYS A 76 14.77 -16.78 14.87
C LYS A 76 14.58 -16.37 16.33
N GLN A 77 15.26 -15.32 16.79
CA GLN A 77 15.15 -14.84 18.17
C GLN A 77 13.77 -14.22 18.42
N GLU A 78 13.36 -13.30 17.54
CA GLU A 78 12.02 -12.69 17.63
C GLU A 78 10.93 -13.74 17.39
N LEU A 79 11.17 -14.71 16.50
CA LEU A 79 10.26 -15.83 16.28
C LEU A 79 10.03 -16.64 17.56
N VAL A 80 11.10 -17.09 18.25
CA VAL A 80 10.97 -17.82 19.51
C VAL A 80 10.19 -17.00 20.54
N LYS A 81 10.50 -15.72 20.65
CA LYS A 81 9.84 -14.82 21.59
C LYS A 81 8.34 -14.69 21.31
N GLN A 82 7.94 -14.51 20.05
CA GLN A 82 6.52 -14.45 19.66
C GLN A 82 5.81 -15.78 19.92
N LEU A 83 6.44 -16.90 19.55
CA LEU A 83 5.89 -18.24 19.83
C LEU A 83 5.71 -18.50 21.33
N GLY A 84 6.66 -18.04 22.15
CA GLY A 84 6.59 -18.10 23.60
C GLY A 84 5.44 -17.28 24.18
N ALA A 85 5.35 -16.02 23.78
CA ALA A 85 4.28 -15.11 24.22
C ALA A 85 2.87 -15.64 23.86
N GLU A 86 2.74 -16.32 22.73
CA GLU A 86 1.50 -16.95 22.27
C GLU A 86 1.29 -18.36 22.86
N LYS A 87 2.19 -18.85 23.71
CA LYS A 87 2.17 -20.19 24.33
C LYS A 87 2.11 -21.34 23.30
N LYS A 88 2.71 -21.13 22.12
CA LYS A 88 2.80 -22.11 21.03
C LYS A 88 4.02 -23.03 21.11
N ILE A 89 4.95 -22.69 22.00
CA ILE A 89 6.10 -23.52 22.38
C ILE A 89 6.15 -23.61 23.91
N GLY A 90 6.61 -24.74 24.42
CA GLY A 90 6.78 -24.97 25.85
C GLY A 90 8.01 -24.27 26.38
N LEU A 91 7.94 -22.95 26.60
CA LEU A 91 8.98 -22.25 27.35
C LEU A 91 8.75 -22.49 28.84
N THR A 92 9.80 -22.95 29.54
CA THR A 92 9.76 -22.96 31.00
C THR A 92 9.81 -21.51 31.50
N THR A 93 9.16 -21.22 32.63
CA THR A 93 9.21 -19.89 33.27
C THR A 93 10.65 -19.44 33.55
N GLN A 94 11.57 -20.38 33.77
CA GLN A 94 12.98 -20.08 33.96
C GLN A 94 13.65 -19.63 32.66
N THR A 95 13.35 -20.30 31.54
CA THR A 95 13.87 -19.96 30.21
C THR A 95 13.34 -18.59 29.74
N GLU A 96 12.05 -18.30 29.94
CA GLU A 96 11.46 -16.99 29.61
C GLU A 96 12.14 -15.87 30.39
N LYS A 97 12.27 -16.03 31.72
CA LYS A 97 12.97 -15.06 32.57
C LYS A 97 14.41 -14.85 32.15
N LEU A 98 15.11 -15.91 31.75
CA LEU A 98 16.49 -15.80 31.28
C LEU A 98 16.57 -15.01 29.96
N ILE A 99 15.69 -15.31 29.00
CA ILE A 99 15.61 -14.56 27.73
C ILE A 99 15.31 -13.08 27.99
N ASP A 100 14.37 -12.78 28.89
CA ASP A 100 14.01 -11.41 29.26
C ASP A 100 15.19 -10.67 29.90
N ILE A 101 15.89 -11.30 30.84
CA ILE A 101 17.09 -10.74 31.47
C ILE A 101 18.14 -10.43 30.40
N LEU A 102 18.50 -11.41 29.55
CA LEU A 102 19.55 -11.23 28.54
C LEU A 102 19.17 -10.15 27.49
N ASN A 103 17.89 -10.06 27.09
CA ASN A 103 17.41 -9.02 26.18
C ASN A 103 17.40 -7.63 26.83
N GLU A 104 16.98 -7.54 28.09
CA GLU A 104 16.98 -6.29 28.86
C GLU A 104 18.40 -5.74 29.00
N VAL A 105 19.38 -6.63 29.11
CA VAL A 105 20.82 -6.31 29.12
C VAL A 105 21.25 -5.66 27.82
N LEU A 106 20.94 -6.28 26.69
CA LEU A 106 21.25 -5.71 25.38
C LEU A 106 20.57 -4.36 25.17
N LYS A 107 19.34 -4.17 25.69
CA LYS A 107 18.59 -2.92 25.58
C LYS A 107 19.13 -1.80 26.48
N LYS A 108 19.45 -2.10 27.75
CA LYS A 108 19.92 -1.12 28.74
C LYS A 108 21.40 -0.78 28.60
N GLN A 109 22.16 -1.58 27.86
CA GLN A 109 23.59 -1.37 27.63
C GLN A 109 23.91 0.09 27.26
N GLU A 110 23.17 0.68 26.31
CA GLU A 110 23.43 2.05 25.84
C GLU A 110 23.35 3.05 26.99
N THR A 111 22.29 2.95 27.81
CA THR A 111 22.10 3.82 28.98
C THR A 111 23.19 3.62 30.02
N GLN A 112 23.63 2.38 30.25
CA GLN A 112 24.68 2.07 31.23
C GLN A 112 26.06 2.56 30.78
N LEU A 113 26.38 2.44 29.49
CA LEU A 113 27.62 2.97 28.91
C LEU A 113 27.65 4.50 28.93
N ILE A 114 26.53 5.16 28.62
CA ILE A 114 26.40 6.62 28.74
C ILE A 114 26.58 7.05 30.20
N ALA A 115 25.94 6.35 31.15
CA ALA A 115 26.06 6.66 32.57
C ALA A 115 27.50 6.48 33.09
N ALA A 116 28.18 5.41 32.68
CA ALA A 116 29.58 5.16 33.04
C ALA A 116 30.51 6.24 32.48
N LYS A 117 30.32 6.63 31.21
CA LYS A 117 31.09 7.70 30.58
C LYS A 117 30.84 9.05 31.25
N ALA A 118 29.58 9.40 31.51
CA ALA A 118 29.22 10.64 32.20
C ALA A 118 29.82 10.71 33.62
N ALA A 119 29.84 9.59 34.35
CA ALA A 119 30.48 9.51 35.66
C ALA A 119 32.01 9.70 35.56
N HIS A 120 32.65 9.10 34.56
CA HIS A 120 34.09 9.26 34.32
C HIS A 120 34.46 10.70 33.95
N ASP A 121 33.72 11.31 33.01
CA ASP A 121 33.98 12.67 32.55
C ASP A 121 33.78 13.67 33.71
N ALA A 122 32.71 13.52 34.50
CA ALA A 122 32.48 14.33 35.69
C ALA A 122 33.57 14.16 36.77
N PHE A 123 34.12 12.95 36.94
CA PHE A 123 35.22 12.73 37.87
C PHE A 123 36.52 13.36 37.38
N LYS A 124 36.82 13.26 36.08
CA LYS A 124 38.01 13.86 35.46
C LYS A 124 38.00 15.39 35.53
N GLU A 125 36.82 15.99 35.47
CA GLU A 125 36.61 17.44 35.60
C GLU A 125 36.50 17.91 37.06
N ASP A 126 36.77 17.06 38.05
CA ASP A 126 36.61 17.31 39.49
C ASP A 126 35.17 17.73 39.91
N ASN A 127 34.17 17.45 39.06
CA ASN A 127 32.76 17.79 39.27
C ASN A 127 32.04 16.84 40.24
N ILE A 128 32.62 15.68 40.55
CA ILE A 128 32.08 14.72 41.53
C ILE A 128 33.20 14.16 42.41
N SER A 129 32.86 13.80 43.65
CA SER A 129 33.83 13.20 44.56
C SER A 129 34.25 11.80 44.09
N LYS A 130 35.42 11.34 44.54
CA LYS A 130 35.86 9.94 44.33
C LYS A 130 34.84 8.93 44.85
N VAL A 131 34.15 9.25 45.95
CA VAL A 131 33.12 8.37 46.54
C VAL A 131 31.91 8.28 45.61
N ASP A 132 31.46 9.41 45.06
CA ASP A 132 30.32 9.45 44.12
C ASP A 132 30.65 8.78 42.78
N PHE A 133 31.87 8.98 42.27
CA PHE A 133 32.36 8.28 41.10
C PHE A 133 32.35 6.76 41.31
N LEU A 134 32.91 6.29 42.43
CA LEU A 134 32.92 4.87 42.78
C LEU A 134 31.50 4.32 42.95
N ALA A 135 30.58 5.07 43.56
CA ALA A 135 29.18 4.66 43.70
C ALA A 135 28.47 4.50 42.35
N ARG A 136 28.66 5.45 41.42
CA ARG A 136 28.07 5.41 40.07
C ARG A 136 28.62 4.26 39.23
N ILE A 137 29.94 4.06 39.25
CA ILE A 137 30.58 2.95 38.53
C ILE A 137 30.25 1.61 39.19
N SER A 138 30.15 1.53 40.51
CA SER A 138 29.70 0.34 41.23
C SER A 138 28.28 -0.05 40.84
N GLY A 139 27.38 0.91 40.60
CA GLY A 139 26.02 0.63 40.09
C GLY A 139 26.00 0.03 38.68
N VAL A 140 26.92 0.45 37.81
CA VAL A 140 27.10 -0.16 36.49
C VAL A 140 27.73 -1.55 36.60
N ALA A 141 28.70 -1.74 37.50
CA ALA A 141 29.32 -3.04 37.74
C ALA A 141 28.35 -4.04 38.39
N SER A 142 27.50 -3.58 39.33
CA SER A 142 26.51 -4.43 39.99
C SER A 142 25.51 -4.99 38.98
N TYR A 143 25.11 -4.17 38.01
CA TYR A 143 24.26 -4.60 36.89
C TYR A 143 24.84 -5.82 36.17
N TYR A 144 26.12 -5.80 35.83
CA TYR A 144 26.80 -6.94 35.21
C TYR A 144 26.89 -8.16 36.12
N THR A 145 27.20 -7.96 37.41
CA THR A 145 27.28 -9.07 38.36
C THR A 145 25.93 -9.74 38.62
N ASP A 146 24.83 -9.00 38.57
CA ASP A 146 23.50 -9.56 38.80
C ASP A 146 23.07 -10.48 37.64
N ILE A 147 23.56 -10.21 36.42
CA ILE A 147 23.36 -11.08 35.26
C ILE A 147 24.16 -12.37 35.40
N PHE A 148 25.42 -12.28 35.84
CA PHE A 148 26.24 -13.47 36.11
C PHE A 148 25.66 -14.33 37.24
N LYS A 149 25.05 -13.72 38.26
CA LYS A 149 24.31 -14.47 39.29
C LYS A 149 23.07 -15.15 38.71
N ALA A 150 22.36 -14.48 37.80
CA ALA A 150 21.17 -15.04 37.16
C ALA A 150 21.49 -16.18 36.17
N ASP A 151 22.63 -16.10 35.46
CA ASP A 151 23.13 -17.13 34.56
C ASP A 151 24.66 -17.23 34.62
N PRO A 152 25.21 -18.11 35.49
CA PRO A 152 26.66 -18.31 35.64
C PRO A 152 27.36 -18.71 34.35
N ARG A 153 26.63 -19.32 33.41
CA ARG A 153 27.15 -19.71 32.10
C ARG A 153 27.52 -18.51 31.21
N THR A 154 26.83 -17.38 31.37
CA THR A 154 27.23 -16.11 30.73
C THR A 154 28.63 -15.69 31.21
N GLU A 155 28.93 -15.81 32.50
CA GLU A 155 30.25 -15.46 33.06
C GLU A 155 31.36 -16.32 32.43
N GLU A 156 31.13 -17.63 32.31
CA GLU A 156 32.08 -18.55 31.68
C GLU A 156 32.36 -18.19 30.21
N LEU A 157 31.32 -17.84 29.44
CA LEU A 157 31.47 -17.44 28.04
C LEU A 157 32.27 -16.14 27.92
N VAL A 158 31.93 -15.15 28.74
CA VAL A 158 32.64 -13.86 28.78
C VAL A 158 34.11 -14.07 29.13
N ALA A 159 34.42 -14.94 30.09
CA ALA A 159 35.79 -15.26 30.51
C ALA A 159 36.65 -15.93 29.41
N ARG A 160 36.02 -16.63 28.45
CA ARG A 160 36.71 -17.34 27.35
C ARG A 160 36.90 -16.51 26.09
N LEU A 161 36.17 -15.40 25.92
CA LEU A 161 36.24 -14.58 24.72
C LEU A 161 37.55 -13.78 24.63
N PRO A 162 38.22 -13.72 23.46
CA PRO A 162 39.41 -12.91 23.25
C PRO A 162 39.05 -11.41 23.18
N GLY A 163 39.91 -10.54 23.70
CA GLY A 163 39.74 -9.08 23.63
C GLY A 163 40.21 -8.35 24.89
N PHE A 164 40.59 -7.08 24.72
CA PHE A 164 41.08 -6.24 25.83
C PHE A 164 39.94 -5.54 26.60
N ASP A 165 38.79 -5.29 25.96
CA ASP A 165 37.65 -4.63 26.60
C ASP A 165 36.64 -5.64 27.15
N ILE A 166 36.42 -5.55 28.46
CA ILE A 166 35.48 -6.38 29.22
C ILE A 166 34.03 -6.15 28.81
N ASN A 167 33.67 -4.94 28.38
CA ASN A 167 32.31 -4.66 27.91
C ASN A 167 32.03 -5.38 26.58
N THR A 168 32.94 -5.26 25.62
CA THR A 168 32.82 -5.94 24.33
C THR A 168 32.70 -7.45 24.52
N ARG A 169 33.54 -8.03 25.38
CA ARG A 169 33.46 -9.45 25.75
C ARG A 169 32.15 -9.80 26.46
N PHE A 170 31.71 -8.96 27.38
CA PHE A 170 30.46 -9.14 28.10
C PHE A 170 29.28 -9.27 27.13
N LEU A 171 29.18 -8.33 26.19
CA LEU A 171 28.08 -8.27 25.24
C LEU A 171 28.11 -9.40 24.21
N GLN A 172 29.30 -9.74 23.73
CA GLN A 172 29.48 -10.92 22.89
C GLN A 172 29.10 -12.20 23.66
N GLY A 173 29.45 -12.30 24.95
CA GLY A 173 29.08 -13.42 25.79
C GLY A 173 27.56 -13.51 26.00
N VAL A 174 26.89 -12.38 26.24
CA VAL A 174 25.43 -12.29 26.35
C VAL A 174 24.76 -12.68 25.02
N ASP A 175 25.24 -12.17 23.88
CA ASP A 175 24.70 -12.51 22.56
C ASP A 175 24.89 -14.00 22.22
N ILE A 176 26.07 -14.55 22.50
CA ILE A 176 26.34 -15.99 22.34
C ILE A 176 25.42 -16.80 23.26
N ARG A 177 25.30 -16.41 24.53
CA ARG A 177 24.45 -17.11 25.49
C ARG A 177 22.99 -17.08 25.05
N LEU A 178 22.50 -15.93 24.61
CA LEU A 178 21.15 -15.76 24.11
C LEU A 178 20.91 -16.68 22.90
N LYS A 179 21.87 -16.78 21.97
CA LYS A 179 21.83 -17.76 20.85
C LYS A 179 21.82 -19.21 21.32
N GLU A 180 22.59 -19.57 22.35
CA GLU A 180 22.57 -20.91 22.94
C GLU A 180 21.19 -21.24 23.52
N VAL A 181 20.61 -20.31 24.30
CA VAL A 181 19.28 -20.49 24.92
C VAL A 181 18.21 -20.65 23.85
N TYR A 182 18.21 -19.83 22.80
CA TYR A 182 17.28 -19.99 21.69
C TYR A 182 17.47 -21.30 20.93
N SER A 183 18.72 -21.76 20.76
CA SER A 183 19.00 -23.05 20.11
C SER A 183 18.50 -24.22 20.95
N GLN A 184 18.65 -24.14 22.28
CA GLN A 184 18.10 -25.12 23.21
C GLN A 184 16.58 -25.18 23.13
N VAL A 185 15.90 -24.03 23.19
CA VAL A 185 14.44 -23.95 23.02
C VAL A 185 14.00 -24.56 21.70
N ALA A 186 14.70 -24.26 20.60
CA ALA A 186 14.40 -24.82 19.28
C ALA A 186 14.50 -26.35 19.30
N SER A 187 15.56 -26.90 19.90
CA SER A 187 15.78 -28.35 20.01
C SER A 187 14.79 -29.07 20.91
N GLU A 188 14.23 -28.39 21.91
CA GLU A 188 13.26 -28.94 22.87
C GLU A 188 11.83 -28.92 22.31
N ASN A 189 11.55 -28.09 21.31
CA ASN A 189 10.22 -27.88 20.71
C ASN A 189 10.16 -28.38 19.26
N LYS A 190 10.60 -29.62 19.01
CA LYS A 190 10.65 -30.21 17.66
C LYS A 190 9.27 -30.49 17.05
N ASP A 191 8.25 -30.61 17.89
CA ASP A 191 6.87 -30.93 17.48
C ASP A 191 6.16 -29.70 16.89
N THR A 192 6.53 -28.49 17.34
CA THR A 192 6.05 -27.25 16.73
C THR A 192 6.69 -27.10 15.35
N LYS A 193 5.88 -27.28 14.30
CA LYS A 193 6.32 -27.08 12.92
C LYS A 193 5.96 -25.69 12.42
N LEU A 194 6.81 -25.16 11.56
CA LEU A 194 6.70 -23.83 10.96
C LEU A 194 6.57 -23.95 9.45
N GLN A 195 5.68 -23.15 8.87
CA GLN A 195 5.55 -22.99 7.43
C GLN A 195 5.80 -21.53 7.08
N PHE A 196 6.60 -21.32 6.03
CA PHE A 196 6.81 -20.02 5.42
C PHE A 196 6.51 -20.12 3.93
N GLY A 197 5.77 -19.15 3.41
CA GLY A 197 5.31 -19.16 2.02
C GLY A 197 4.87 -17.78 1.58
N GLY A 198 4.63 -17.64 0.29
CA GLY A 198 4.23 -16.38 -0.30
C GLY A 198 3.18 -16.51 -1.39
N TRP A 199 2.54 -15.39 -1.67
CA TRP A 199 1.56 -15.23 -2.75
C TRP A 199 1.78 -13.91 -3.46
N ILE A 200 1.43 -13.89 -4.74
CA ILE A 200 1.25 -12.66 -5.51
C ILE A 200 -0.24 -12.40 -5.69
N LEU A 201 -0.67 -11.17 -5.36
CA LEU A 201 -2.01 -10.67 -5.59
C LEU A 201 -2.00 -9.79 -6.86
N ARG A 202 -2.66 -10.25 -7.91
CA ARG A 202 -2.81 -9.58 -9.21
C ARG A 202 -4.26 -9.21 -9.43
N GLY A 203 -4.64 -7.98 -9.08
CA GLY A 203 -6.06 -7.62 -9.00
C GLY A 203 -6.82 -8.55 -8.04
N ASN A 204 -7.73 -9.36 -8.55
CA ASN A 204 -8.51 -10.33 -7.76
C ASN A 204 -7.94 -11.76 -7.79
N GLN A 205 -6.82 -11.99 -8.49
CA GLN A 205 -6.19 -13.31 -8.55
C GLN A 205 -5.10 -13.44 -7.50
N ILE A 206 -5.12 -14.55 -6.76
CA ILE A 206 -4.11 -14.91 -5.77
C ILE A 206 -3.38 -16.12 -6.29
N VAL A 207 -2.07 -16.01 -6.45
CA VAL A 207 -1.24 -17.10 -6.97
C VAL A 207 -0.12 -17.37 -5.97
N PRO A 208 0.06 -18.61 -5.48
CA PRO A 208 1.20 -18.94 -4.63
C PRO A 208 2.50 -18.80 -5.44
N ILE A 209 3.58 -18.37 -4.79
CA ILE A 209 4.89 -18.18 -5.43
C ILE A 209 5.90 -19.18 -4.86
N HIS A 210 6.83 -19.62 -5.70
CA HIS A 210 7.95 -20.46 -5.28
C HIS A 210 8.93 -19.66 -4.42
N ILE A 211 9.29 -20.20 -3.26
CA ILE A 211 10.34 -19.70 -2.38
C ILE A 211 11.35 -20.84 -2.18
N ASN A 212 12.54 -20.66 -2.75
CA ASN A 212 13.58 -21.68 -2.73
C ASN A 212 13.93 -22.10 -1.29
N GLY A 213 13.95 -23.40 -1.05
CA GLY A 213 14.22 -23.99 0.27
C GLY A 213 13.03 -23.98 1.23
N PHE A 214 11.85 -23.50 0.82
CA PHE A 214 10.65 -23.47 1.66
C PHE A 214 9.44 -24.21 1.06
N ASP A 215 9.47 -24.53 -0.22
CA ASP A 215 8.40 -25.25 -0.90
C ASP A 215 8.88 -26.03 -2.13
N ASN A 216 7.98 -26.86 -2.68
CA ASN A 216 8.13 -27.56 -3.96
C ASN A 216 7.17 -27.02 -5.03
N ILE A 217 6.76 -25.75 -4.93
CA ILE A 217 5.92 -25.08 -5.93
C ILE A 217 6.79 -24.80 -7.16
N PRO A 218 6.33 -25.11 -8.39
CA PRO A 218 7.10 -24.77 -9.57
C PRO A 218 7.22 -23.24 -9.71
N GLU A 219 8.39 -22.77 -10.15
CA GLU A 219 8.56 -21.38 -10.56
C GLU A 219 7.59 -21.03 -11.67
N GLN A 220 7.12 -19.79 -11.67
CA GLN A 220 6.31 -19.28 -12.76
C GLN A 220 7.23 -18.82 -13.90
N GLU A 221 6.63 -18.59 -15.08
CA GLU A 221 7.38 -18.07 -16.21
C GLU A 221 8.12 -16.78 -15.84
N TYR A 222 9.42 -16.76 -16.11
CA TYR A 222 10.24 -15.59 -15.83
C TYR A 222 9.75 -14.42 -16.65
N TYR A 223 9.43 -13.32 -15.97
CA TYR A 223 8.89 -12.13 -16.59
C TYR A 223 9.59 -10.89 -16.06
N THR A 224 10.00 -9.99 -16.95
CA THR A 224 10.58 -8.70 -16.60
C THR A 224 9.69 -7.59 -17.12
N VAL A 225 9.29 -6.69 -16.24
CA VAL A 225 8.51 -5.52 -16.65
C VAL A 225 9.42 -4.58 -17.43
N GLN A 226 9.08 -4.34 -18.69
CA GLN A 226 9.86 -3.49 -19.59
C GLN A 226 9.87 -2.05 -19.06
N ARG A 227 11.07 -1.48 -18.92
CA ARG A 227 11.28 -0.10 -18.44
C ARG A 227 11.42 0.92 -19.58
N TRP A 228 11.71 0.47 -20.79
CA TRP A 228 12.01 1.37 -21.91
C TRP A 228 11.01 1.16 -23.06
N ASN A 229 9.72 1.09 -22.72
CA ASN A 229 8.69 0.92 -23.73
C ASN A 229 8.30 2.28 -24.32
N ILE A 230 8.84 2.56 -25.51
CA ILE A 230 8.56 3.78 -26.27
C ILE A 230 7.42 3.60 -27.29
N ALA A 231 6.99 2.36 -27.54
CA ALA A 231 5.94 2.06 -28.50
C ALA A 231 4.56 2.10 -27.81
N PRO A 232 3.51 2.62 -28.48
CA PRO A 232 2.15 2.47 -28.01
C PRO A 232 1.72 1.00 -28.07
N THR A 233 1.03 0.54 -27.03
CA THR A 233 0.32 -0.74 -27.02
C THR A 233 -0.89 -0.72 -27.95
N GLU A 234 -1.42 -1.90 -28.31
CA GLU A 234 -2.63 -2.00 -29.13
C GLU A 234 -3.84 -1.26 -28.51
N ALA A 235 -3.99 -1.36 -27.18
CA ALA A 235 -5.03 -0.64 -26.45
C ALA A 235 -4.85 0.89 -26.56
N GLN A 236 -3.61 1.38 -26.46
CA GLN A 236 -3.31 2.80 -26.65
C GLN A 236 -3.52 3.25 -28.10
N LEU A 237 -3.24 2.39 -29.08
CA LEU A 237 -3.56 2.70 -30.48
C LEU A 237 -5.07 2.81 -30.70
N ALA A 238 -5.88 1.98 -30.04
CA ALA A 238 -7.33 2.08 -30.08
C ALA A 238 -7.85 3.35 -29.38
N GLU A 239 -7.29 3.69 -28.21
CA GLU A 239 -7.62 4.92 -27.47
C GLU A 239 -7.24 6.18 -28.28
N LEU A 240 -6.08 6.17 -28.95
CA LEU A 240 -5.64 7.26 -29.82
C LEU A 240 -6.59 7.45 -31.01
N LYS A 241 -7.07 6.37 -31.63
CA LYS A 241 -8.09 6.43 -32.69
C LYS A 241 -9.42 7.02 -32.18
N ALA A 242 -9.84 6.63 -30.98
CA ALA A 242 -11.05 7.17 -30.36
C ALA A 242 -10.90 8.67 -30.04
N ALA A 243 -9.74 9.06 -29.50
CA ALA A 243 -9.38 10.45 -29.28
C ALA A 243 -9.39 11.25 -30.59
N GLN A 244 -8.83 10.73 -31.67
CA GLN A 244 -8.84 11.38 -32.98
C GLN A 244 -10.27 11.59 -33.52
N ALA A 245 -11.13 10.59 -33.40
CA ALA A 245 -12.54 10.71 -33.80
C ALA A 245 -13.28 11.78 -32.98
N LEU A 246 -13.00 11.85 -31.68
CA LEU A 246 -13.58 12.83 -30.77
C LEU A 246 -13.06 14.25 -31.06
N ALA A 247 -11.76 14.41 -31.32
CA ALA A 247 -11.14 15.66 -31.73
C ALA A 247 -11.79 16.22 -33.01
N LYS A 248 -12.00 15.36 -34.01
CA LYS A 248 -12.67 15.74 -35.26
C LYS A 248 -14.12 16.19 -35.03
N LYS A 249 -14.85 15.50 -34.15
CA LYS A 249 -16.25 15.86 -33.81
C LYS A 249 -16.34 17.21 -33.07
N ASN A 250 -15.32 17.58 -32.31
CA ASN A 250 -15.33 18.74 -31.41
C ASN A 250 -14.60 19.98 -31.98
N LYS A 251 -14.42 20.04 -33.30
CA LYS A 251 -13.60 21.06 -33.98
C LYS A 251 -14.01 22.50 -33.65
N ASP A 252 -15.27 22.72 -33.25
CA ASP A 252 -15.83 24.03 -32.94
C ASP A 252 -16.40 24.20 -31.51
N GLU A 253 -16.56 23.14 -30.71
CA GLU A 253 -17.26 23.22 -29.42
C GLU A 253 -16.31 23.35 -28.19
N GLY A 254 -15.01 23.13 -28.36
CA GLY A 254 -14.00 23.40 -27.32
C GLY A 254 -14.24 22.57 -26.04
N ILE A 255 -14.40 23.22 -24.88
CA ILE A 255 -14.60 22.54 -23.59
C ILE A 255 -16.06 22.04 -23.42
N SER A 256 -17.03 22.50 -24.23
CA SER A 256 -18.44 22.13 -24.04
C SER A 256 -18.70 20.63 -24.21
N LEU A 257 -18.05 19.96 -25.16
CA LEU A 257 -18.19 18.51 -25.33
C LEU A 257 -17.64 17.73 -24.13
N LEU A 258 -16.57 18.23 -23.49
CA LEU A 258 -16.01 17.59 -22.30
C LEU A 258 -16.94 17.80 -21.10
N LYS A 259 -17.62 18.97 -21.03
CA LYS A 259 -18.75 19.17 -20.10
C LYS A 259 -19.87 18.19 -20.41
N ASP A 260 -20.26 18.00 -21.67
CA ASP A 260 -21.33 17.08 -22.07
C ASP A 260 -20.98 15.60 -21.85
N MET A 261 -19.69 15.23 -21.98
CA MET A 261 -19.21 13.87 -21.70
C MET A 261 -19.10 13.60 -20.20
N LEU A 262 -18.49 14.50 -19.41
CA LEU A 262 -18.52 14.40 -17.95
C LEU A 262 -19.95 14.39 -17.44
N HIS A 263 -20.80 15.26 -18.00
CA HIS A 263 -22.21 15.29 -17.73
C HIS A 263 -22.83 13.93 -18.08
N LYS A 264 -22.67 13.41 -19.30
CA LYS A 264 -23.23 12.12 -19.71
C LYS A 264 -22.77 10.95 -18.84
N GLU A 265 -21.52 10.91 -18.39
CA GLU A 265 -20.97 9.81 -17.59
C GLU A 265 -21.40 9.89 -16.12
N VAL A 266 -21.41 11.09 -15.54
CA VAL A 266 -22.01 11.38 -14.22
C VAL A 266 -23.52 11.13 -14.27
N MET A 267 -24.20 11.54 -15.33
CA MET A 267 -25.64 11.34 -15.57
C MET A 267 -26.00 9.89 -15.80
N THR A 268 -25.24 9.11 -16.56
CA THR A 268 -25.54 7.68 -16.75
C THR A 268 -25.47 6.94 -15.41
N THR A 269 -24.52 7.33 -14.56
CA THR A 269 -24.37 6.79 -13.21
C THR A 269 -25.50 7.25 -12.28
N ILE A 270 -25.90 8.53 -12.35
CA ILE A 270 -26.98 9.10 -11.53
C ILE A 270 -28.39 8.71 -12.03
N ASP A 271 -28.60 8.54 -13.34
CA ASP A 271 -29.85 8.08 -13.96
C ASP A 271 -30.08 6.60 -13.67
N GLY A 272 -29.00 5.79 -13.66
CA GLY A 272 -29.04 4.43 -13.12
C GLY A 272 -29.46 4.40 -11.64
N LEU A 273 -29.03 5.40 -10.86
CA LEU A 273 -29.43 5.57 -9.45
C LEU A 273 -30.91 6.00 -9.34
N SER A 274 -31.33 7.01 -10.09
CA SER A 274 -32.65 7.65 -10.02
C SER A 274 -33.78 6.78 -10.59
N SER A 275 -33.50 6.02 -11.67
CA SER A 275 -34.47 5.09 -12.27
C SER A 275 -34.79 3.92 -11.34
N VAL A 276 -33.76 3.39 -10.65
CA VAL A 276 -33.95 2.36 -9.62
C VAL A 276 -34.67 2.94 -8.39
N ILE A 277 -34.29 4.15 -7.95
CA ILE A 277 -34.94 4.82 -6.82
C ILE A 277 -36.43 5.05 -7.11
N SER A 278 -36.78 5.55 -8.29
CA SER A 278 -38.16 5.91 -8.63
C SER A 278 -39.07 4.70 -8.86
N ALA A 279 -38.59 3.64 -9.51
CA ALA A 279 -39.40 2.43 -9.76
C ALA A 279 -39.71 1.65 -8.47
N ASP A 280 -38.77 1.64 -7.52
CA ASP A 280 -38.92 0.87 -6.29
C ASP A 280 -39.59 1.70 -5.17
N ILE A 281 -39.57 3.05 -5.18
CA ILE A 281 -40.36 3.89 -4.24
C ILE A 281 -41.85 3.63 -4.41
N THR A 282 -42.37 3.61 -5.65
CA THR A 282 -43.79 3.31 -5.90
C THR A 282 -44.17 1.92 -5.40
N THR A 283 -43.24 0.96 -5.50
CA THR A 283 -43.41 -0.39 -4.95
C THR A 283 -43.45 -0.34 -3.41
N ILE A 284 -42.53 0.38 -2.77
CA ILE A 284 -42.48 0.54 -1.31
C ILE A 284 -43.75 1.21 -0.77
N GLU A 285 -44.21 2.31 -1.39
CA GLU A 285 -45.43 3.04 -1.00
C GLU A 285 -46.68 2.15 -1.09
N SER A 286 -46.80 1.34 -2.15
CA SER A 286 -47.93 0.42 -2.32
C SER A 286 -47.96 -0.71 -1.29
N GLU A 287 -46.79 -1.18 -0.84
CA GLU A 287 -46.66 -2.28 0.12
C GLU A 287 -46.78 -1.79 1.57
N ILE A 288 -46.43 -0.53 1.88
CA ILE A 288 -46.71 0.11 3.19
C ILE A 288 -48.21 0.07 3.52
N ALA A 289 -49.06 0.26 2.51
CA ALA A 289 -50.52 0.20 2.68
C ALA A 289 -51.02 -1.19 3.14
N ILE A 290 -50.28 -2.26 2.82
CA ILE A 290 -50.61 -3.66 3.13
C ILE A 290 -50.29 -4.00 4.60
N LEU A 291 -49.35 -3.27 5.24
CA LEU A 291 -48.88 -3.58 6.60
C LEU A 291 -49.88 -3.21 7.72
N GLY A 292 -50.90 -2.39 7.45
CA GLY A 292 -51.99 -2.10 8.38
C GLY A 292 -51.53 -1.70 9.80
N GLY A 293 -52.31 -2.04 10.84
CA GLY A 293 -52.01 -1.72 12.25
C GLY A 293 -51.02 -2.66 12.95
N VAL A 294 -50.49 -3.67 12.26
CA VAL A 294 -49.70 -4.78 12.86
C VAL A 294 -48.21 -4.42 13.03
N GLY A 295 -47.80 -3.22 12.62
CA GLY A 295 -46.41 -2.78 12.77
C GLY A 295 -46.24 -1.29 12.60
N ASN A 296 -46.95 -0.46 13.38
CA ASN A 296 -46.87 1.00 13.29
C ASN A 296 -45.42 1.55 13.34
N ALA A 297 -44.54 0.89 14.10
CA ALA A 297 -43.12 1.25 14.14
C ALA A 297 -42.37 0.94 12.82
N ILE A 298 -42.68 -0.18 12.17
CA ILE A 298 -42.11 -0.56 10.86
C ILE A 298 -42.67 0.35 9.78
N LYS A 299 -43.97 0.66 9.83
CA LYS A 299 -44.61 1.63 8.96
C LYS A 299 -43.91 2.99 9.04
N GLN A 300 -43.74 3.54 10.25
CA GLN A 300 -43.05 4.82 10.46
C GLN A 300 -41.60 4.78 9.94
N LYS A 301 -40.83 3.73 10.27
CA LYS A 301 -39.46 3.57 9.76
C LYS A 301 -39.41 3.50 8.23
N THR A 302 -40.42 2.89 7.61
CA THR A 302 -40.50 2.78 6.15
C THR A 302 -40.90 4.11 5.52
N GLU A 303 -41.80 4.88 6.12
CA GLU A 303 -42.14 6.26 5.70
C GLU A 303 -40.94 7.22 5.83
N ASP A 304 -40.20 7.11 6.93
CA ASP A 304 -38.95 7.86 7.14
C ASP A 304 -37.89 7.45 6.10
N PHE A 305 -37.80 6.15 5.79
CA PHE A 305 -36.91 5.64 4.74
C PHE A 305 -37.28 6.16 3.36
N VAL A 306 -38.57 6.17 2.99
CA VAL A 306 -39.06 6.77 1.74
C VAL A 306 -38.73 8.26 1.68
N THR A 307 -38.91 8.98 2.79
CA THR A 307 -38.56 10.40 2.89
C THR A 307 -37.06 10.63 2.66
N GLN A 308 -36.21 9.78 3.24
CA GLN A 308 -34.76 9.82 3.01
C GLN A 308 -34.41 9.48 1.55
N CYS A 309 -35.11 8.52 0.92
CA CYS A 309 -34.93 8.20 -0.50
C CYS A 309 -35.28 9.39 -1.40
N ASN A 310 -36.38 10.08 -1.12
CA ASN A 310 -36.78 11.30 -1.82
C ASN A 310 -35.75 12.43 -1.62
N GLY A 311 -35.19 12.56 -0.42
CA GLY A 311 -34.11 13.51 -0.14
C GLY A 311 -32.87 13.23 -0.99
N VAL A 312 -32.42 11.97 -1.03
CA VAL A 312 -31.27 11.55 -1.87
C VAL A 312 -31.54 11.74 -3.35
N LYS A 313 -32.76 11.48 -3.81
CA LYS A 313 -33.18 11.75 -5.19
C LYS A 313 -33.10 13.25 -5.50
N SER A 314 -33.66 14.10 -4.64
CA SER A 314 -33.59 15.56 -4.79
C SER A 314 -32.15 16.07 -4.78
N ASP A 315 -31.30 15.56 -3.89
CA ASP A 315 -29.88 15.92 -3.85
C ASP A 315 -29.15 15.54 -5.15
N ALA A 316 -29.46 14.37 -5.69
CA ALA A 316 -28.90 13.91 -6.95
C ALA A 316 -29.39 14.79 -8.12
N GLU A 317 -30.68 15.11 -8.19
CA GLU A 317 -31.26 16.03 -9.19
C GLU A 317 -30.67 17.45 -9.07
N ASP A 318 -30.41 17.92 -7.85
CA ASP A 318 -29.79 19.21 -7.58
C ASP A 318 -28.30 19.22 -7.99
N ILE A 319 -27.55 18.16 -7.69
CA ILE A 319 -26.18 17.95 -8.19
C ILE A 319 -26.20 18.07 -9.72
N VAL A 320 -27.09 17.31 -10.37
CA VAL A 320 -27.26 17.34 -11.83
C VAL A 320 -27.57 18.74 -12.34
N ALA A 321 -28.55 19.43 -11.76
CA ALA A 321 -28.94 20.77 -12.17
C ALA A 321 -27.82 21.79 -11.99
N ARG A 322 -27.05 21.69 -10.89
CA ARG A 322 -25.88 22.54 -10.63
C ARG A 322 -24.82 22.36 -11.71
N TYR A 323 -24.51 21.14 -12.12
CA TYR A 323 -23.51 20.90 -13.16
C TYR A 323 -24.06 21.05 -14.59
N LYS A 324 -25.38 20.96 -14.81
CA LYS A 324 -26.06 21.29 -16.08
C LYS A 324 -26.06 22.79 -16.36
N ASN A 325 -26.27 23.61 -15.33
CA ASN A 325 -26.44 25.06 -15.45
C ASN A 325 -25.20 25.86 -15.08
N SER A 326 -24.08 25.20 -14.73
CA SER A 326 -22.78 25.84 -14.49
C SER A 326 -22.14 26.30 -15.82
N ALA A 327 -22.80 27.27 -16.46
CA ALA A 327 -22.33 27.89 -17.69
C ALA A 327 -21.27 28.97 -17.44
N ASN A 328 -21.28 29.69 -16.31
CA ASN A 328 -20.61 31.01 -16.25
C ASN A 328 -19.83 31.35 -14.96
N GLY A 329 -18.78 30.62 -14.56
CA GLY A 329 -17.89 31.24 -13.56
C GLY A 329 -16.69 30.48 -13.02
N ASN A 330 -16.79 29.16 -12.81
CA ASN A 330 -15.75 28.46 -12.05
C ASN A 330 -14.89 27.59 -12.97
N GLY A 331 -13.58 27.73 -12.85
CA GLY A 331 -12.62 26.93 -13.61
C GLY A 331 -12.69 25.43 -13.25
N LEU A 332 -12.13 24.58 -14.11
CA LEU A 332 -12.01 23.13 -13.89
C LEU A 332 -11.37 22.77 -12.53
N SER A 333 -10.51 23.64 -11.98
CA SER A 333 -9.85 23.49 -10.69
C SER A 333 -10.79 23.51 -9.49
N ASP A 334 -11.93 24.20 -9.59
CA ASP A 334 -12.92 24.31 -8.51
C ASP A 334 -14.05 23.29 -8.67
N LEU A 335 -14.28 22.86 -9.91
CA LEU A 335 -15.32 21.88 -10.26
C LEU A 335 -15.00 20.49 -9.72
N ILE A 336 -13.75 20.04 -9.82
CA ILE A 336 -13.36 18.68 -9.39
C ILE A 336 -13.48 18.51 -7.87
N PRO A 337 -12.93 19.40 -7.01
CA PRO A 337 -13.12 19.29 -5.56
C PRO A 337 -14.59 19.42 -5.12
N ALA A 338 -15.38 20.27 -5.79
CA ALA A 338 -16.80 20.40 -5.51
C ALA A 338 -17.59 19.13 -5.88
N LEU A 339 -17.29 18.53 -7.03
CA LEU A 339 -17.91 17.27 -7.47
C LEU A 339 -17.53 16.13 -6.53
N ILE A 340 -16.26 16.04 -6.11
CA ILE A 340 -15.81 15.04 -5.13
C ILE A 340 -16.60 15.19 -3.82
N LYS A 341 -16.73 16.42 -3.32
CA LYS A 341 -17.48 16.72 -2.09
C LYS A 341 -18.96 16.36 -2.23
N ASP A 342 -19.57 16.67 -3.37
CA ASP A 342 -20.98 16.34 -3.65
C ASP A 342 -21.20 14.81 -3.71
N ILE A 343 -20.28 14.07 -4.32
CA ILE A 343 -20.29 12.61 -4.36
C ILE A 343 -20.10 12.02 -2.95
N ASP A 344 -19.20 12.58 -2.14
CA ASP A 344 -18.98 12.15 -0.75
C ASP A 344 -20.21 12.38 0.13
N ASN A 345 -20.89 13.52 -0.05
CA ASN A 345 -22.14 13.82 0.64
C ASN A 345 -23.25 12.84 0.22
N LEU A 346 -23.38 12.56 -1.08
CA LEU A 346 -24.35 11.60 -1.59
C LEU A 346 -24.07 10.20 -1.02
N LYS A 347 -22.80 9.80 -0.97
CA LYS A 347 -22.36 8.53 -0.38
C LYS A 347 -22.72 8.41 1.10
N ALA A 348 -22.52 9.48 1.89
CA ALA A 348 -22.90 9.48 3.29
C ALA A 348 -24.41 9.24 3.46
N LYS A 349 -25.24 9.90 2.64
CA LYS A 349 -26.69 9.75 2.67
C LYS A 349 -27.17 8.36 2.23
N VAL A 350 -26.61 7.80 1.15
CA VAL A 350 -26.96 6.42 0.71
C VAL A 350 -26.48 5.37 1.72
N SER A 351 -25.37 5.61 2.43
CA SER A 351 -24.93 4.71 3.51
C SER A 351 -25.92 4.68 4.68
N LEU A 352 -26.52 5.83 5.01
CA LEU A 352 -27.61 5.91 5.98
C LEU A 352 -28.86 5.17 5.47
N LEU A 353 -29.22 5.32 4.20
CA LEU A 353 -30.32 4.56 3.58
C LEU A 353 -30.09 3.05 3.68
N LYS A 354 -28.89 2.57 3.40
CA LYS A 354 -28.56 1.14 3.53
C LYS A 354 -28.78 0.64 4.96
N ALA A 355 -28.33 1.40 5.96
CA ALA A 355 -28.53 1.06 7.36
C ALA A 355 -30.02 1.05 7.74
N SER A 356 -30.80 2.02 7.27
CA SER A 356 -32.25 2.10 7.45
C SER A 356 -32.96 0.90 6.81
N ALA A 357 -32.63 0.55 5.56
CA ALA A 357 -33.21 -0.59 4.86
C ALA A 357 -32.93 -1.93 5.57
N LEU A 358 -31.69 -2.12 6.04
CA LEU A 358 -31.31 -3.32 6.79
C LEU A 358 -32.06 -3.42 8.12
N SER A 359 -32.21 -2.29 8.82
CA SER A 359 -32.99 -2.20 10.06
C SER A 359 -34.45 -2.63 9.83
N ILE A 360 -35.09 -2.11 8.78
CA ILE A 360 -36.48 -2.46 8.42
C ILE A 360 -36.60 -3.95 8.06
N VAL A 361 -35.68 -4.49 7.26
CA VAL A 361 -35.68 -5.92 6.90
C VAL A 361 -35.55 -6.81 8.15
N ASN A 362 -34.68 -6.45 9.09
CA ASN A 362 -34.51 -7.19 10.34
C ASN A 362 -35.78 -7.13 11.21
N ASP A 363 -36.41 -5.97 11.29
CA ASP A 363 -37.67 -5.80 12.02
C ASP A 363 -38.80 -6.64 11.40
N ILE A 364 -38.91 -6.65 10.05
CA ILE A 364 -39.89 -7.49 9.33
C ILE A 364 -39.62 -8.99 9.60
N ASN A 365 -38.35 -9.41 9.56
CA ASN A 365 -37.96 -10.80 9.81
C ASN A 365 -38.29 -11.28 11.23
N ALA A 366 -38.38 -10.36 12.20
CA ALA A 366 -38.77 -10.64 13.57
C ALA A 366 -40.30 -10.79 13.77
N LEU A 367 -41.13 -10.42 12.78
CA LEU A 367 -42.60 -10.51 12.86
C LEU A 367 -43.11 -11.95 12.74
N ALA A 368 -44.42 -12.14 12.95
CA ALA A 368 -45.08 -13.43 12.71
C ALA A 368 -45.01 -13.85 11.22
N PRO A 369 -44.96 -15.16 10.90
CA PRO A 369 -44.78 -15.67 9.53
C PRO A 369 -45.80 -15.17 8.49
N ALA A 370 -47.05 -15.00 8.89
CA ALA A 370 -48.10 -14.48 8.01
C ALA A 370 -47.81 -13.02 7.58
N VAL A 371 -47.28 -12.20 8.49
CA VAL A 371 -46.93 -10.80 8.21
C VAL A 371 -45.66 -10.70 7.37
N ARG A 372 -44.67 -11.57 7.62
CA ARG A 372 -43.48 -11.71 6.76
C ARG A 372 -43.85 -12.04 5.31
N THR A 373 -44.82 -12.94 5.12
CA THR A 373 -45.30 -13.33 3.79
C THR A 373 -45.95 -12.15 3.07
N SER A 374 -46.79 -11.39 3.76
CA SER A 374 -47.39 -10.15 3.23
C SER A 374 -46.36 -9.05 2.96
N ALA A 375 -45.22 -9.04 3.64
CA ALA A 375 -44.14 -8.06 3.48
C ALA A 375 -43.02 -8.50 2.52
N ALA A 376 -43.13 -9.67 1.88
CA ALA A 376 -42.03 -10.27 1.11
C ALA A 376 -41.55 -9.39 -0.07
N LYS A 377 -42.47 -8.68 -0.72
CA LYS A 377 -42.13 -7.73 -1.81
C LYS A 377 -41.40 -6.50 -1.30
N LEU A 378 -41.82 -5.97 -0.14
CA LEU A 378 -41.10 -4.88 0.54
C LEU A 378 -39.68 -5.32 0.93
N THR A 379 -39.52 -6.53 1.49
CA THR A 379 -38.21 -7.10 1.82
C THR A 379 -37.33 -7.29 0.59
N ALA A 380 -37.90 -7.74 -0.53
CA ALA A 380 -37.18 -7.90 -1.80
C ALA A 380 -36.72 -6.55 -2.37
N ALA A 381 -37.59 -5.52 -2.35
CA ALA A 381 -37.24 -4.17 -2.76
C ALA A 381 -36.11 -3.59 -1.89
N LEU A 382 -36.24 -3.66 -0.55
CA LEU A 382 -35.22 -3.18 0.39
C LEU A 382 -33.88 -3.93 0.25
N SER A 383 -33.91 -5.22 -0.08
CA SER A 383 -32.70 -6.02 -0.33
C SER A 383 -32.00 -5.63 -1.63
N LYS A 384 -32.76 -5.35 -2.70
CA LYS A 384 -32.22 -4.82 -3.96
C LYS A 384 -31.52 -3.47 -3.74
N TYR A 385 -32.09 -2.60 -2.91
CA TYR A 385 -31.44 -1.34 -2.50
C TYR A 385 -30.13 -1.57 -1.73
N ARG A 386 -30.13 -2.50 -0.77
CA ARG A 386 -28.92 -2.86 -0.02
C ARG A 386 -27.80 -3.30 -0.96
N ASP A 387 -28.12 -4.14 -1.94
CA ASP A 387 -27.14 -4.74 -2.85
C ASP A 387 -26.66 -3.74 -3.91
N LEU A 388 -27.54 -2.85 -4.39
CA LEU A 388 -27.17 -1.74 -5.27
C LEU A 388 -26.28 -0.70 -4.57
N ALA A 389 -26.59 -0.35 -3.31
CA ALA A 389 -25.72 0.49 -2.50
C ALA A 389 -24.34 -0.17 -2.31
N VAL A 390 -24.27 -1.49 -2.13
CA VAL A 390 -22.99 -2.20 -2.13
C VAL A 390 -22.29 -2.08 -3.48
N ALA A 391 -22.97 -2.33 -4.61
CA ALA A 391 -22.36 -2.25 -5.95
C ALA A 391 -21.82 -0.85 -6.29
N LEU A 392 -22.55 0.21 -5.95
CA LEU A 392 -22.16 1.62 -6.15
C LEU A 392 -20.99 2.08 -5.27
N PHE A 393 -20.76 1.41 -4.13
CA PHE A 393 -19.70 1.78 -3.19
C PHE A 393 -18.52 0.84 -3.18
N ASP A 394 -18.71 -0.41 -3.63
CA ASP A 394 -17.61 -1.30 -3.97
C ASP A 394 -16.94 -0.86 -5.28
N SER A 395 -17.66 -0.14 -6.15
CA SER A 395 -17.10 0.60 -7.28
C SER A 395 -16.35 1.88 -6.88
N SER A 396 -15.90 2.04 -5.62
CA SER A 396 -15.06 3.17 -5.23
C SER A 396 -13.67 3.07 -5.85
N GLY A 397 -13.56 3.31 -7.16
CA GLY A 397 -12.31 3.55 -7.87
C GLY A 397 -11.49 4.60 -7.12
N LEU A 398 -12.13 5.63 -6.55
CA LEU A 398 -11.48 6.66 -5.74
C LEU A 398 -10.83 6.11 -4.45
N LYS A 399 -11.55 5.37 -3.59
CA LYS A 399 -10.94 4.81 -2.36
C LYS A 399 -9.88 3.74 -2.69
N ARG A 400 -10.07 2.98 -3.78
CA ARG A 400 -9.08 2.04 -4.33
C ARG A 400 -7.80 2.76 -4.83
N ILE A 401 -7.95 3.95 -5.42
CA ILE A 401 -6.84 4.84 -5.83
C ILE A 401 -6.06 5.38 -4.61
N PHE A 402 -6.74 5.69 -3.49
CA PHE A 402 -6.14 6.27 -2.28
C PHE A 402 -5.54 5.25 -1.30
N GLU A 403 -6.21 4.12 -1.06
CA GLU A 403 -5.85 3.17 0.01
C GLU A 403 -5.31 1.82 -0.50
N GLY A 404 -5.40 1.55 -1.81
CA GLY A 404 -5.14 0.22 -2.36
C GLY A 404 -6.22 -0.80 -1.98
N TYR A 405 -6.13 -2.01 -2.54
CA TYR A 405 -7.05 -3.10 -2.23
C TYR A 405 -6.74 -3.67 -0.84
N LYS A 406 -7.67 -3.59 0.13
CA LYS A 406 -7.53 -4.27 1.42
C LYS A 406 -8.01 -5.71 1.24
N PHE A 407 -7.05 -6.61 1.09
CA PHE A 407 -7.30 -8.04 0.98
C PHE A 407 -7.30 -8.65 2.38
N ASP A 408 -8.23 -9.56 2.65
CA ASP A 408 -8.22 -10.30 3.91
C ASP A 408 -7.18 -11.42 3.82
N VAL A 409 -6.04 -11.22 4.47
CA VAL A 409 -4.92 -12.17 4.50
C VAL A 409 -5.30 -13.47 5.23
N SER A 410 -6.35 -13.47 6.04
CA SER A 410 -6.79 -14.67 6.76
C SER A 410 -7.25 -15.79 5.81
N VAL A 411 -7.64 -15.45 4.58
CA VAL A 411 -8.10 -16.39 3.55
C VAL A 411 -6.94 -17.10 2.83
N LEU A 412 -5.68 -16.72 3.09
CA LEU A 412 -4.51 -17.37 2.50
C LEU A 412 -4.17 -18.68 3.21
N GLU A 413 -4.29 -19.78 2.47
CA GLU A 413 -3.95 -21.12 2.92
C GLU A 413 -2.67 -21.61 2.26
N PHE A 414 -1.76 -22.17 3.06
CA PHE A 414 -0.59 -22.88 2.52
C PHE A 414 -1.04 -24.14 1.80
N THR A 415 -0.47 -24.37 0.63
CA THR A 415 -0.60 -25.62 -0.11
C THR A 415 0.15 -26.74 0.62
N ASP A 416 -0.13 -27.97 0.22
CA ASP A 416 0.59 -29.18 0.62
C ASP A 416 2.06 -29.19 0.19
N LYS A 417 2.42 -28.38 -0.82
CA LYS A 417 3.79 -28.23 -1.33
C LYS A 417 4.70 -27.38 -0.45
N VAL A 418 4.15 -26.62 0.49
CA VAL A 418 4.94 -25.79 1.42
C VAL A 418 5.52 -26.66 2.51
N LEU A 419 6.85 -26.65 2.63
CA LEU A 419 7.58 -27.48 3.57
C LEU A 419 7.29 -27.06 5.02
N LYS A 420 7.47 -28.02 5.93
CA LYS A 420 7.26 -27.86 7.37
C LYS A 420 8.61 -28.03 8.06
N PHE A 421 9.07 -27.00 8.75
CA PHE A 421 10.36 -26.97 9.44
C PHE A 421 10.19 -27.00 10.95
N SER A 422 11.08 -27.67 11.67
CA SER A 422 11.30 -27.33 13.08
C SER A 422 12.06 -25.99 13.19
N LEU A 423 12.07 -25.41 14.38
CA LEU A 423 12.66 -24.09 14.62
C LEU A 423 14.18 -24.04 14.35
N ASP A 424 14.89 -25.14 14.60
CA ASP A 424 16.32 -25.31 14.33
C ASP A 424 16.61 -25.49 12.83
N GLU A 425 15.78 -26.25 12.12
CA GLU A 425 15.90 -26.53 10.68
C GLU A 425 15.46 -25.37 9.78
N LEU A 426 14.65 -24.44 10.30
CA LEU A 426 14.13 -23.31 9.51
C LEU A 426 15.28 -22.50 8.89
N PRO A 427 15.34 -22.34 7.55
CA PRO A 427 16.33 -21.49 6.93
C PRO A 427 16.21 -20.04 7.44
N SER A 428 17.34 -19.37 7.69
CA SER A 428 17.35 -18.01 8.23
C SER A 428 17.31 -16.92 7.16
N ILE A 429 17.71 -17.23 5.93
CA ILE A 429 17.77 -16.27 4.82
C ILE A 429 17.33 -16.97 3.54
N VAL A 430 16.54 -16.27 2.72
CA VAL A 430 16.17 -16.70 1.37
C VAL A 430 16.14 -15.52 0.42
N GLN A 431 16.41 -15.80 -0.86
CA GLN A 431 16.26 -14.84 -1.94
C GLN A 431 15.02 -15.19 -2.76
N LEU A 432 14.18 -14.19 -2.99
CA LEU A 432 13.02 -14.25 -3.85
C LEU A 432 13.24 -13.28 -5.02
N ASP A 433 13.60 -13.81 -6.19
CA ASP A 433 13.62 -13.01 -7.40
C ASP A 433 12.18 -12.71 -7.82
N LEU A 434 11.79 -11.43 -7.89
CA LEU A 434 10.45 -11.10 -8.33
C LEU A 434 10.23 -11.57 -9.76
N GLY A 435 11.27 -11.64 -10.59
CA GLY A 435 11.28 -12.18 -11.95
C GLY A 435 10.54 -13.51 -12.11
N THR A 436 10.71 -14.44 -11.16
CA THR A 436 10.18 -15.82 -11.21
C THR A 436 8.75 -15.95 -10.67
N THR A 437 8.13 -14.84 -10.29
CA THR A 437 6.76 -14.81 -9.75
C THR A 437 5.67 -14.64 -10.81
N GLY A 438 6.02 -14.75 -12.11
CA GLY A 438 5.09 -14.66 -13.24
C GLY A 438 4.81 -13.22 -13.70
N VAL A 439 3.79 -13.02 -14.53
CA VAL A 439 3.42 -11.69 -15.04
C VAL A 439 3.00 -10.75 -13.91
N ARG A 440 3.52 -9.53 -13.92
CA ARG A 440 3.29 -8.49 -12.90
C ARG A 440 2.92 -7.16 -13.53
N LYS A 441 2.15 -6.35 -12.81
CA LYS A 441 1.84 -4.96 -13.13
C LYS A 441 2.04 -4.06 -11.93
N SER A 442 2.30 -2.79 -12.20
CA SER A 442 2.42 -1.76 -11.17
C SER A 442 1.15 -1.73 -10.31
N GLY A 443 1.29 -1.85 -9.00
CA GLY A 443 0.18 -1.94 -8.04
C GLY A 443 -0.13 -3.35 -7.53
N ASP A 444 0.43 -4.41 -8.15
CA ASP A 444 0.34 -5.78 -7.63
C ASP A 444 1.03 -5.90 -6.26
N LYS A 445 0.70 -6.95 -5.49
CA LYS A 445 1.29 -7.17 -4.16
C LYS A 445 1.96 -8.52 -4.03
N ILE A 446 2.95 -8.58 -3.15
CA ILE A 446 3.48 -9.81 -2.57
C ILE A 446 3.04 -9.89 -1.14
N ILE A 447 2.59 -11.08 -0.75
CA ILE A 447 2.20 -11.39 0.61
C ILE A 447 3.12 -12.50 1.10
N LEU A 448 3.86 -12.26 2.17
CA LEU A 448 4.71 -13.26 2.83
C LEU A 448 4.09 -13.61 4.16
N LYS A 449 3.99 -14.91 4.47
CA LYS A 449 3.36 -15.39 5.70
C LYS A 449 4.22 -16.45 6.35
N ILE A 450 4.41 -16.32 7.66
CA ILE A 450 4.97 -17.38 8.51
C ILE A 450 3.91 -17.81 9.52
N SER A 451 3.74 -19.11 9.70
CA SER A 451 2.73 -19.67 10.61
C SER A 451 3.24 -20.93 11.29
N THR A 452 2.71 -21.19 12.49
CA THR A 452 2.87 -22.49 13.16
C THR A 452 1.81 -23.45 12.68
N ILE A 453 2.15 -24.73 12.70
CA ILE A 453 1.22 -25.84 12.62
C ILE A 453 1.46 -26.78 13.81
N ASP A 454 0.39 -27.07 14.54
CA ASP A 454 0.41 -28.02 15.66
C ASP A 454 0.17 -29.47 15.18
N ASP A 455 0.26 -30.43 16.10
CA ASP A 455 0.03 -31.86 15.82
C ASP A 455 -1.38 -32.16 15.29
N HIS A 456 -2.34 -31.29 15.60
CA HIS A 456 -3.72 -31.35 15.09
C HIS A 456 -3.91 -30.63 13.75
N GLN A 457 -2.81 -30.26 13.08
CA GLN A 457 -2.78 -29.49 11.84
C GLN A 457 -3.47 -28.11 11.95
N ARG A 458 -3.67 -27.58 13.16
CA ARG A 458 -4.21 -26.24 13.35
C ARG A 458 -3.12 -25.23 13.05
N ARG A 459 -3.45 -24.32 12.15
CA ARG A 459 -2.56 -23.25 11.73
C ARG A 459 -2.83 -22.01 12.56
N ALA A 460 -1.77 -21.36 13.01
CA ALA A 460 -1.88 -20.06 13.65
C ALA A 460 -0.84 -19.12 13.03
N ASN A 461 -1.32 -17.97 12.56
CA ASN A 461 -0.47 -16.96 11.95
C ASN A 461 0.51 -16.42 13.00
N ILE A 462 1.76 -16.22 12.61
CA ILE A 462 2.77 -15.54 13.44
C ILE A 462 2.96 -14.13 12.89
N GLU A 463 3.35 -14.03 11.62
CA GLU A 463 3.56 -12.75 10.96
C GLU A 463 3.10 -12.80 9.50
N THR A 464 2.56 -11.68 9.02
CA THR A 464 2.28 -11.46 7.62
C THR A 464 2.83 -10.12 7.18
N ARG A 465 3.54 -10.11 6.06
CA ARG A 465 4.03 -8.91 5.40
C ARG A 465 3.32 -8.74 4.06
N GLU A 466 2.71 -7.57 3.86
CA GLU A 466 2.21 -7.13 2.57
C GLU A 466 3.17 -6.12 1.97
N ILE A 467 3.58 -6.35 0.72
CA ILE A 467 4.55 -5.52 0.01
C ILE A 467 3.97 -5.18 -1.36
N TYR A 468 3.85 -3.90 -1.67
CA TYR A 468 3.41 -3.44 -2.99
C TYR A 468 4.57 -3.43 -3.99
N MET A 469 4.27 -3.76 -5.24
CA MET A 469 5.22 -3.68 -6.34
C MET A 469 4.87 -2.51 -7.23
N PHE A 470 5.82 -1.61 -7.46
CA PHE A 470 5.70 -0.50 -8.39
C PHE A 470 6.94 -0.43 -9.28
N GLN A 471 6.83 0.17 -10.47
CA GLN A 471 8.01 0.57 -11.23
C GLN A 471 8.60 1.83 -10.59
N ILE A 472 9.62 1.68 -9.75
CA ILE A 472 10.20 2.80 -8.98
C ILE A 472 11.41 3.36 -9.71
N ALA A 473 12.23 2.48 -10.29
CA ALA A 473 13.40 2.88 -11.04
C ALA A 473 13.02 3.70 -12.30
N PRO A 474 13.95 4.49 -12.85
CA PRO A 474 13.71 5.25 -14.07
C PRO A 474 13.17 4.38 -15.20
N HIS A 475 12.08 4.82 -15.82
CA HIS A 475 11.44 4.13 -16.94
C HIS A 475 10.69 5.11 -17.83
N PHE A 476 10.49 4.74 -19.09
CA PHE A 476 9.56 5.39 -20.00
C PHE A 476 8.20 4.70 -19.96
N GLU A 477 7.17 5.53 -19.92
CA GLU A 477 5.80 5.10 -20.16
C GLU A 477 5.19 6.00 -21.23
N SER A 478 4.60 5.37 -22.25
CA SER A 478 3.81 6.08 -23.24
C SER A 478 2.41 6.33 -22.69
N THR A 479 1.83 7.49 -22.97
CA THR A 479 0.42 7.79 -22.69
C THR A 479 -0.22 8.41 -23.92
N VAL A 480 -1.53 8.19 -24.08
CA VAL A 480 -2.32 8.73 -25.18
C VAL A 480 -3.60 9.35 -24.64
N GLY A 481 -4.22 10.21 -25.42
CA GLY A 481 -5.51 10.77 -25.07
C GLY A 481 -5.79 12.07 -25.81
N LEU A 482 -6.43 13.01 -25.10
CA LEU A 482 -6.81 14.32 -25.63
C LEU A 482 -6.14 15.46 -24.87
N ILE A 483 -5.67 16.46 -25.62
CA ILE A 483 -5.26 17.76 -25.12
C ILE A 483 -6.18 18.86 -25.61
N PHE A 484 -6.14 19.98 -24.91
CA PHE A 484 -6.69 21.27 -25.26
C PHE A 484 -5.52 22.21 -25.51
N ALA A 485 -5.27 22.52 -26.77
CA ALA A 485 -4.18 23.39 -27.23
C ALA A 485 -4.68 24.82 -27.43
N ASN A 486 -3.99 25.78 -26.85
CA ASN A 486 -4.17 27.22 -27.10
C ASN A 486 -2.99 27.74 -27.94
N PRO A 487 -3.20 28.07 -29.22
CA PRO A 487 -2.15 28.63 -30.05
C PRO A 487 -1.79 30.04 -29.59
N ASN A 488 -0.51 30.31 -29.37
CA ASN A 488 -0.02 31.67 -29.06
C ASN A 488 0.13 32.48 -30.36
N GLY A 489 -0.96 32.68 -31.09
CA GLY A 489 -0.97 33.38 -32.36
C GLY A 489 -2.35 33.45 -33.02
N THR A 490 -2.44 34.20 -34.12
CA THR A 490 -3.68 34.33 -34.90
C THR A 490 -3.98 33.01 -35.63
N THR A 491 -5.10 32.37 -35.29
CA THR A 491 -5.56 31.12 -35.93
C THR A 491 -7.04 31.22 -36.32
N ALA A 492 -7.54 30.24 -37.08
CA ALA A 492 -8.95 30.17 -37.50
C ALA A 492 -9.89 29.69 -36.37
N ILE A 493 -9.34 29.44 -35.18
CA ILE A 493 -10.06 28.90 -34.02
C ILE A 493 -10.76 30.06 -33.31
N LYS A 494 -12.09 29.95 -33.15
CA LYS A 494 -12.90 30.96 -32.47
C LYS A 494 -12.81 30.88 -30.93
N ASN A 495 -12.48 29.70 -30.40
CA ASN A 495 -12.31 29.44 -28.97
C ASN A 495 -10.82 29.45 -28.60
N ASN A 496 -10.48 29.83 -27.37
CA ASN A 496 -9.09 29.87 -26.90
C ASN A 496 -8.41 28.49 -26.84
N PHE A 497 -9.14 27.38 -27.01
CA PHE A 497 -8.59 26.03 -26.96
C PHE A 497 -9.20 25.15 -28.05
N GLN A 498 -8.35 24.41 -28.78
CA GLN A 498 -8.74 23.35 -29.70
C GLN A 498 -8.36 21.99 -29.12
N MET A 499 -9.25 21.02 -29.29
CA MET A 499 -8.99 19.66 -28.89
C MET A 499 -8.16 18.91 -29.93
N ALA A 500 -7.10 18.23 -29.51
CA ALA A 500 -6.23 17.43 -30.37
C ALA A 500 -5.85 16.10 -29.70
N PRO A 501 -5.70 15.00 -30.46
CA PRO A 501 -5.17 13.77 -29.90
C PRO A 501 -3.68 13.93 -29.62
N TYR A 502 -3.19 13.24 -28.58
CA TYR A 502 -1.78 13.24 -28.22
C TYR A 502 -1.23 11.84 -27.98
N PHE A 503 0.09 11.76 -28.12
CA PHE A 503 0.96 10.70 -27.68
C PHE A 503 2.12 11.32 -26.90
N ASN A 504 2.27 10.95 -25.63
CA ASN A 504 3.34 11.42 -24.76
C ASN A 504 4.27 10.27 -24.41
N LEU A 505 5.55 10.58 -24.31
CA LEU A 505 6.56 9.70 -23.77
C LEU A 505 7.07 10.29 -22.46
N LEU A 506 6.65 9.70 -21.34
CA LEU A 506 6.92 10.22 -20.00
C LEU A 506 8.10 9.48 -19.36
N LEU A 507 9.10 10.23 -18.91
CA LEU A 507 10.16 9.72 -18.05
C LEU A 507 9.68 9.76 -16.60
N LYS A 508 9.56 8.57 -16.01
CA LYS A 508 9.11 8.34 -14.65
C LYS A 508 10.27 7.85 -13.77
N GLY A 509 10.08 7.87 -12.45
CA GLY A 509 11.03 7.26 -11.50
C GLY A 509 12.35 8.02 -11.27
N ILE A 510 12.55 9.18 -11.91
CA ILE A 510 13.80 9.97 -11.78
C ILE A 510 13.89 10.78 -10.47
N TRP A 511 12.77 11.16 -9.86
CA TRP A 511 12.77 12.07 -8.71
C TRP A 511 12.60 11.35 -7.37
N GLY A 512 13.65 10.64 -6.92
CA GLY A 512 13.84 10.25 -5.52
C GLY A 512 13.22 8.91 -5.09
N SER A 513 13.99 7.84 -5.26
CA SER A 513 13.74 6.44 -4.83
C SER A 513 13.17 6.25 -3.42
N ASP A 514 13.53 7.15 -2.50
CA ASP A 514 13.38 6.95 -1.06
C ASP A 514 11.96 7.24 -0.56
N HIS A 515 11.25 8.17 -1.22
CA HIS A 515 9.87 8.52 -0.87
C HIS A 515 8.85 7.60 -1.53
N TYR A 516 9.16 7.09 -2.72
CA TYR A 516 8.32 6.11 -3.42
C TYR A 516 8.25 4.77 -2.69
N ARG A 517 9.30 4.39 -1.94
CA ARG A 517 9.32 3.13 -1.17
C ARG A 517 8.51 3.14 0.14
N LYS A 518 8.01 4.32 0.56
CA LYS A 518 7.34 4.48 1.87
C LYS A 518 5.84 4.73 1.82
N ARG A 519 5.32 5.29 0.73
CA ARG A 519 3.92 5.75 0.65
C ARG A 519 3.28 5.29 -0.65
N ILE A 520 2.22 4.49 -0.53
CA ILE A 520 1.47 3.94 -1.68
C ILE A 520 0.88 5.09 -2.49
N SER A 521 0.27 6.07 -1.81
CA SER A 521 -0.30 7.28 -2.42
C SER A 521 0.68 8.11 -3.24
N ARG A 522 2.00 7.98 -3.00
CA ARG A 522 3.02 8.65 -3.81
C ARG A 522 3.18 7.99 -5.19
N ASN A 523 3.00 6.67 -5.28
CA ASN A 523 3.07 5.91 -6.52
C ASN A 523 1.72 5.88 -7.26
N THR A 524 0.59 6.00 -6.54
CA THR A 524 -0.74 5.91 -7.16
C THR A 524 -1.35 7.26 -7.52
N ILE A 525 -1.00 8.32 -6.80
CA ILE A 525 -1.61 9.65 -6.96
C ILE A 525 -0.54 10.70 -7.17
N TRP A 526 0.36 10.90 -6.22
CA TRP A 526 1.23 12.07 -6.22
C TRP A 526 2.52 11.87 -7.05
N THR A 527 2.40 11.33 -8.26
CA THR A 527 3.49 11.20 -9.22
C THR A 527 3.57 12.45 -10.10
N TYR A 528 4.79 12.85 -10.41
CA TYR A 528 5.10 13.97 -11.29
C TYR A 528 6.16 13.51 -12.28
N ASN A 529 5.86 13.67 -13.56
CA ASN A 529 6.67 13.10 -14.64
C ASN A 529 6.93 14.17 -15.69
N LEU A 530 8.11 14.10 -16.31
CA LEU A 530 8.49 14.98 -17.42
C LEU A 530 8.59 14.13 -18.68
N GLY A 531 8.21 14.69 -19.83
CA GLY A 531 8.21 13.91 -21.05
C GLY A 531 8.24 14.72 -22.32
N LEU A 532 8.28 13.98 -23.41
CA LEU A 532 8.08 14.49 -24.75
C LEU A 532 6.61 14.38 -25.12
N HIS A 533 6.11 15.42 -25.79
CA HIS A 533 4.74 15.52 -26.25
C HIS A 533 4.73 15.48 -27.77
N VAL A 534 3.87 14.64 -28.33
CA VAL A 534 3.50 14.65 -29.74
C VAL A 534 1.99 14.77 -29.83
N SER A 535 1.49 15.66 -30.66
CA SER A 535 0.05 15.76 -30.93
C SER A 535 -0.20 16.12 -32.37
N THR A 536 -1.47 15.96 -32.77
CA THR A 536 -1.91 16.33 -34.11
C THR A 536 -3.02 17.39 -34.11
N PRO A 537 -2.72 18.66 -33.75
CA PRO A 537 -3.68 19.77 -33.88
C PRO A 537 -4.10 20.04 -35.33
N ASP A 538 -5.15 20.84 -35.50
CA ASP A 538 -5.69 21.27 -36.81
C ASP A 538 -6.06 22.76 -36.70
N PHE A 539 -5.06 23.63 -36.50
CA PHE A 539 -5.29 25.03 -36.12
C PHE A 539 -5.91 25.88 -37.23
N ASP A 540 -5.77 25.48 -38.49
CA ASP A 540 -6.34 26.16 -39.66
C ASP A 540 -7.64 25.54 -40.18
N LYS A 541 -8.07 24.42 -39.59
CA LYS A 541 -9.34 23.75 -39.85
C LYS A 541 -9.44 23.12 -41.24
N ASP A 542 -8.33 22.70 -41.83
CA ASP A 542 -8.33 22.08 -43.15
C ASP A 542 -8.54 20.54 -43.12
N ASP A 543 -8.76 19.96 -41.94
CA ASP A 543 -8.90 18.51 -41.70
C ASP A 543 -7.59 17.72 -41.96
N ILE A 544 -6.46 18.38 -42.14
CA ILE A 544 -5.14 17.78 -42.26
C ILE A 544 -4.45 17.86 -40.88
N PRO A 545 -4.14 16.73 -40.22
CA PRO A 545 -3.50 16.76 -38.92
C PRO A 545 -2.10 17.38 -39.00
N GLU A 546 -1.85 18.42 -38.22
CA GLU A 546 -0.57 19.13 -38.13
C GLU A 546 0.28 18.53 -37.02
N LEU A 547 1.59 18.36 -37.19
CA LEU A 547 2.46 17.80 -36.17
C LEU A 547 2.87 18.85 -35.12
N GLY A 548 2.48 18.62 -33.88
CA GLY A 548 2.95 19.35 -32.71
C GLY A 548 3.97 18.55 -31.90
N VAL A 549 5.10 19.16 -31.53
CA VAL A 549 6.13 18.51 -30.69
C VAL A 549 6.55 19.44 -29.54
N GLY A 550 6.70 18.91 -28.33
CA GLY A 550 7.11 19.72 -27.20
C GLY A 550 7.42 18.96 -25.92
N GLY A 551 7.38 19.69 -24.80
CA GLY A 551 7.57 19.15 -23.46
C GLY A 551 6.27 19.06 -22.69
N VAL A 552 6.11 18.00 -21.90
CA VAL A 552 4.96 17.80 -21.02
C VAL A 552 5.41 17.59 -19.57
N LEU A 553 4.67 18.20 -18.65
CA LEU A 553 4.63 17.85 -17.25
C LEU A 553 3.32 17.09 -16.98
N SER A 554 3.45 15.91 -16.41
CA SER A 554 2.33 15.09 -15.96
C SER A 554 2.25 15.12 -14.42
N LEU A 555 1.02 15.15 -13.91
CA LEU A 555 0.65 15.13 -12.50
C LEU A 555 -0.45 14.08 -12.28
N PHE A 556 -0.60 13.65 -11.02
CA PHE A 556 -1.71 12.80 -10.60
C PHE A 556 -1.77 11.42 -11.28
N ASN A 557 -0.63 10.75 -11.47
CA ASN A 557 -0.54 9.51 -12.26
C ASN A 557 -1.02 9.67 -13.71
N ASP A 558 -0.57 10.76 -14.33
CA ASP A 558 -0.86 11.15 -15.71
C ASP A 558 -2.32 11.50 -16.01
N ASN A 559 -3.14 11.63 -14.97
CA ASN A 559 -4.51 12.10 -15.11
C ASN A 559 -4.59 13.57 -15.50
N LEU A 560 -3.62 14.39 -15.09
CA LEU A 560 -3.51 15.79 -15.50
C LEU A 560 -2.16 16.02 -16.16
N GLN A 561 -2.16 16.62 -17.34
CA GLN A 561 -0.95 16.89 -18.09
C GLN A 561 -1.01 18.32 -18.61
N ALA A 562 0.12 19.01 -18.60
CA ALA A 562 0.23 20.36 -19.16
C ALA A 562 1.61 20.57 -19.75
N GLY A 563 1.71 21.45 -20.73
CA GLY A 563 2.98 21.68 -21.37
C GLY A 563 2.96 22.77 -22.42
N TYR A 564 4.07 22.83 -23.14
CA TYR A 564 4.28 23.73 -24.26
C TYR A 564 4.84 22.94 -25.42
N ALA A 565 4.29 23.18 -26.61
CA ALA A 565 4.70 22.51 -27.81
C ALA A 565 4.66 23.46 -29.00
N HIS A 566 5.34 23.05 -30.07
CA HIS A 566 5.48 23.81 -31.29
C HIS A 566 4.82 23.06 -32.43
N ASN A 567 3.92 23.73 -33.14
CA ASN A 567 3.35 23.23 -34.38
C ASN A 567 4.35 23.47 -35.50
N ILE A 568 4.87 22.38 -36.08
CA ILE A 568 5.97 22.43 -37.04
C ILE A 568 5.52 23.04 -38.38
N TYR A 569 4.28 22.77 -38.80
CA TYR A 569 3.78 23.22 -40.10
C TYR A 569 3.39 24.70 -40.11
N LYS A 570 2.82 25.19 -39.01
CA LYS A 570 2.43 26.61 -38.88
C LYS A 570 3.50 27.48 -38.24
N ASN A 571 4.56 26.88 -37.69
CA ASN A 571 5.60 27.56 -36.94
C ASN A 571 5.04 28.40 -35.76
N ILE A 572 4.03 27.86 -35.08
CA ILE A 572 3.36 28.51 -33.94
C ILE A 572 3.53 27.66 -32.69
N GLY A 573 3.99 28.29 -31.61
CA GLY A 573 4.02 27.69 -30.29
C GLY A 573 2.64 27.71 -29.63
N TYR A 574 2.32 26.69 -28.84
CA TYR A 574 1.05 26.58 -28.14
C TYR A 574 1.22 26.01 -26.74
N PHE A 575 0.41 26.52 -25.81
CA PHE A 575 0.25 25.88 -24.50
C PHE A 575 -0.83 24.82 -24.59
N PHE A 576 -0.69 23.74 -23.83
CA PHE A 576 -1.74 22.74 -23.74
C PHE A 576 -1.95 22.25 -22.31
N PHE A 577 -3.17 21.79 -22.06
CA PHE A 577 -3.47 20.91 -20.94
C PHE A 577 -4.28 19.71 -21.43
N GLY A 578 -4.15 18.57 -20.79
CA GLY A 578 -4.83 17.33 -21.15
C GLY A 578 -5.27 16.58 -19.91
N PHE A 579 -6.38 15.85 -20.07
CA PHE A 579 -6.86 14.91 -19.07
C PHE A 579 -6.80 13.52 -19.66
N ARG A 580 -6.24 12.57 -18.91
CA ARG A 580 -6.42 11.15 -19.22
C ARG A 580 -7.79 10.73 -18.70
N ILE A 581 -8.81 10.98 -19.50
CA ILE A 581 -10.14 10.42 -19.24
C ILE A 581 -10.05 8.98 -19.73
N PRO A 582 -10.27 7.94 -18.89
CA PRO A 582 -10.45 6.60 -19.39
C PRO A 582 -11.70 6.61 -20.26
N ILE A 583 -11.55 6.77 -21.58
CA ILE A 583 -12.69 6.75 -22.50
C ILE A 583 -13.14 5.28 -22.47
N PRO A 584 -14.30 4.94 -21.88
CA PRO A 584 -14.84 3.60 -22.01
C PRO A 584 -14.93 3.35 -23.51
N SER A 585 -14.46 2.20 -24.00
CA SER A 585 -14.59 1.83 -25.41
C SER A 585 -16.06 1.92 -25.79
N LEU A 586 -16.41 3.09 -26.32
CA LEU A 586 -17.74 3.48 -26.71
C LEU A 586 -18.04 2.58 -27.89
N ASN A 587 -18.75 1.48 -27.63
CA ASN A 587 -19.36 0.65 -28.65
C ASN A 587 -20.48 1.51 -29.27
N LEU A 588 -20.09 2.48 -30.09
CA LEU A 588 -20.95 3.37 -30.89
C LEU A 588 -21.45 2.66 -32.15
N GLY A 589 -21.47 1.32 -32.13
CA GLY A 589 -22.14 0.47 -33.09
C GLY A 589 -23.44 -0.07 -32.49
N GLY A 590 -24.42 0.81 -32.30
CA GLY A 590 -25.82 0.40 -32.14
C GLY A 590 -26.34 -0.14 -33.46
N GLY A 591 -25.93 -1.37 -33.80
CA GLY A 591 -26.51 -2.17 -34.86
C GLY A 591 -27.27 -3.33 -34.23
N ALA A 592 -28.57 -3.15 -34.06
CA ALA A 592 -29.46 -4.29 -33.87
C ALA A 592 -29.31 -5.22 -35.08
N GLN A 593 -28.70 -6.38 -34.89
CA GLN A 593 -29.03 -7.55 -35.68
C GLN A 593 -29.41 -8.67 -34.72
N GLN A 594 -30.73 -8.82 -34.59
CA GLN A 594 -31.34 -10.11 -34.31
C GLN A 594 -30.80 -11.12 -35.33
N ARG A 595 -30.16 -12.19 -34.83
CA ARG A 595 -30.54 -13.57 -35.10
C ARG A 595 -29.88 -14.49 -34.08
#